data_AF-A0A8J2XGI5-F1
#
_entry.id   AF-A0A8J2XGI5-F1
#
_cell.length_a   1.000
_cell.length_b   1.000
_cell.length_c   1.000
_cell.angle_alpha   90.00
_cell.angle_beta   90.00
_cell.angle_gamma   90.00
#
_symmetry.space_group_name_H-M   'P 1'
#
loop_
_entity.id
_entity.type
_entity.pdbx_description
1 polymer ?
#
loop_
_entity_poly.entity_id
_entity_poly.type
_entity_poly.pdbx_seq_one_letter_code
_entity_poly.pdbx_strand_id
1 'polypeptide(L)'
;MTLPDYSSDEIAKVAGAVMISGMAVAMVDMGVISTAIEAAAMAKEVSGAAKKYPTNSIIQSLFSEEAVEKAKAEGTAKVELKAEDMKPETAVATANKAITDALAILEIKATPEEIKEYKEFIYSCADAVANAAGSGLFGTGEKVSPTEAAALAQLKATLGL
;
A
#
# COMPACT_ATOMS: atom_id res chain seq x y z
N MET A 1 14.28 12.78 -2.51
CA MET A 1 14.27 11.35 -2.86
C MET A 1 15.04 11.19 -4.15
N THR A 2 15.97 10.26 -4.23
CA THR A 2 16.39 9.72 -5.52
C THR A 2 16.58 8.23 -5.33
N LEU A 3 15.68 7.45 -5.90
CA LEU A 3 16.08 6.21 -6.54
C LEU A 3 16.78 6.68 -7.83
N PRO A 4 18.13 6.80 -7.86
CA PRO A 4 18.84 7.58 -8.87
C PRO A 4 18.60 7.08 -10.31
N ASP A 5 18.22 5.80 -10.44
CA ASP A 5 17.97 5.15 -11.73
C ASP A 5 16.48 5.14 -12.12
N TYR A 6 15.61 5.83 -11.39
CA TYR A 6 14.17 5.83 -11.60
C TYR A 6 13.69 7.24 -11.97
N SER A 7 12.86 7.31 -13.00
CA SER A 7 12.13 8.51 -13.37
C SER A 7 11.07 8.85 -12.33
N SER A 8 10.61 10.11 -12.32
CA SER A 8 9.55 10.55 -11.40
C SER A 8 8.24 9.76 -11.57
N ASP A 9 7.91 9.34 -12.79
CA ASP A 9 6.72 8.52 -13.08
C ASP A 9 6.86 7.11 -12.50
N GLU A 10 8.04 6.49 -12.64
CA GLU A 10 8.32 5.18 -12.04
C GLU A 10 8.27 5.24 -10.51
N ILE A 11 8.87 6.28 -9.91
CA ILE A 11 8.80 6.53 -8.46
C ILE A 11 7.35 6.66 -8.00
N ALA A 12 6.52 7.42 -8.72
CA ALA A 12 5.12 7.60 -8.39
C ALA A 12 4.31 6.30 -8.49
N LYS A 13 4.57 5.46 -9.49
CA LYS A 13 3.90 4.16 -9.65
C LYS A 13 4.28 3.18 -8.55
N VAL A 14 5.57 3.10 -8.22
CA VAL A 14 6.06 2.25 -7.11
C VAL A 14 5.46 2.75 -5.80
N ALA A 15 5.65 4.02 -5.43
CA ALA A 15 5.06 4.56 -4.20
C ALA A 15 3.53 4.40 -4.15
N GLY A 16 2.86 4.65 -5.28
CA GLY A 16 1.42 4.56 -5.44
C GLY A 16 0.88 3.15 -5.21
N ALA A 17 1.56 2.10 -5.67
CA ALA A 17 1.10 0.73 -5.50
C ALA A 17 0.87 0.36 -4.02
N VAL A 18 1.75 0.79 -3.11
CA VAL A 18 1.59 0.57 -1.66
C VAL A 18 0.33 1.28 -1.15
N MET A 19 0.16 2.56 -1.48
CA MET A 19 -0.96 3.37 -1.02
C MET A 19 -2.31 2.89 -1.58
N ILE A 20 -2.35 2.57 -2.88
CA ILE A 20 -3.54 2.08 -3.57
C ILE A 20 -3.98 0.73 -2.97
N SER A 21 -3.04 -0.15 -2.63
CA SER A 21 -3.35 -1.49 -2.12
C SER A 21 -4.08 -1.43 -0.77
N GLY A 22 -3.58 -0.65 0.19
CA GLY A 22 -4.29 -0.53 1.47
C GLY A 22 -5.58 0.28 1.34
N MET A 23 -5.64 1.28 0.45
CA MET A 23 -6.90 1.97 0.20
C MET A 23 -7.94 1.05 -0.44
N ALA A 24 -7.53 0.14 -1.32
CA ALA A 24 -8.46 -0.80 -1.94
C ALA A 24 -9.14 -1.70 -0.91
N VAL A 25 -8.42 -2.12 0.12
CA VAL A 25 -8.98 -2.89 1.25
C VAL A 25 -9.99 -2.05 2.04
N ALA A 26 -9.67 -0.81 2.38
CA ALA A 26 -10.62 0.08 3.06
C ALA A 26 -11.90 0.32 2.23
N MET A 27 -11.77 0.38 0.90
CA MET A 27 -12.89 0.74 0.01
C MET A 27 -13.87 -0.42 -0.26
N VAL A 28 -13.46 -1.69 -0.10
CA VAL A 28 -14.37 -2.82 -0.30
C VAL A 28 -15.39 -3.00 0.82
N ASP A 29 -15.17 -2.33 1.96
CA ASP A 29 -16.09 -2.37 3.10
C ASP A 29 -16.25 -0.99 3.77
N MET A 30 -16.64 0.02 3.00
CA MET A 30 -16.89 1.39 3.47
C MET A 30 -17.93 1.52 4.61
N GLY A 31 -18.67 0.45 4.94
CA GLY A 31 -19.79 0.47 5.88
C GLY A 31 -19.43 0.12 7.33
N VAL A 32 -18.27 -0.50 7.57
CA VAL A 32 -17.99 -1.14 8.85
C VAL A 32 -17.09 -0.28 9.76
N ILE A 33 -16.20 0.56 9.22
CA ILE A 33 -15.15 1.28 9.96
C ILE A 33 -14.87 2.72 9.44
N SER A 34 -14.35 3.60 10.31
CA SER A 34 -13.93 4.97 9.97
C SER A 34 -12.63 5.01 9.17
N THR A 35 -12.67 5.65 8.00
CA THR A 35 -11.53 5.94 7.11
C THR A 35 -10.33 6.56 7.84
N ALA A 36 -10.53 7.24 8.98
CA ALA A 36 -9.46 7.82 9.78
C ALA A 36 -8.62 6.77 10.54
N ILE A 37 -9.22 5.69 11.03
CA ILE A 37 -8.51 4.62 11.75
C ILE A 37 -7.65 3.81 10.77
N GLU A 38 -8.22 3.46 9.63
CA GLU A 38 -7.55 2.78 8.53
C GLU A 38 -6.38 3.61 7.99
N ALA A 39 -6.59 4.91 7.75
CA ALA A 39 -5.52 5.82 7.34
C ALA A 39 -4.40 5.91 8.39
N ALA A 40 -4.74 5.93 9.68
CA ALA A 40 -3.73 5.94 10.75
C ALA A 40 -2.96 4.61 10.82
N ALA A 41 -3.61 3.48 10.59
CA ALA A 41 -2.95 2.17 10.53
C ALA A 41 -1.99 2.08 9.35
N MET A 42 -2.40 2.53 8.16
CA MET A 42 -1.53 2.62 6.99
C MET A 42 -0.33 3.54 7.27
N ALA A 43 -0.57 4.74 7.81
CA ALA A 43 0.50 5.69 8.13
C ALA A 43 1.52 5.08 9.12
N LYS A 44 1.05 4.32 10.11
CA LYS A 44 1.90 3.61 11.06
C LYS A 44 2.74 2.54 10.36
N GLU A 45 2.15 1.69 9.53
CA GLU A 45 2.89 0.64 8.82
C GLU A 45 3.95 1.25 7.88
N VAL A 46 3.59 2.31 7.15
CA VAL A 46 4.53 3.07 6.30
C VAL A 46 5.67 3.67 7.13
N SER A 47 5.38 4.32 8.25
CA SER A 47 6.43 4.89 9.13
C SER A 47 7.38 3.85 9.73
N GLY A 48 6.90 2.61 9.90
CA GLY A 48 7.70 1.49 10.39
C GLY A 48 8.52 0.78 9.30
N ALA A 49 8.23 1.04 8.02
CA ALA A 49 8.77 0.30 6.89
C ALA A 49 10.31 0.33 6.86
N ALA A 50 10.90 1.51 7.02
CA ALA A 50 12.36 1.65 7.00
C ALA A 50 13.06 0.89 8.14
N LYS A 51 12.41 0.71 9.29
CA LYS A 51 12.97 -0.09 10.40
C LYS A 51 12.85 -1.59 10.13
N LYS A 52 11.77 -2.02 9.48
CA LYS A 52 11.47 -3.41 9.14
C LYS A 52 12.31 -3.93 7.97
N TYR A 53 12.64 -3.05 7.02
CA TYR A 53 13.38 -3.38 5.81
C TYR A 53 14.68 -2.54 5.69
N PRO A 54 15.63 -2.68 6.64
CA PRO A 54 16.79 -1.79 6.75
C PRO A 54 17.74 -1.85 5.53
N THR A 55 17.71 -2.94 4.78
CA THR A 55 18.59 -3.18 3.63
C THR A 55 17.92 -2.96 2.27
N ASN A 56 16.62 -2.66 2.25
CA ASN A 56 15.86 -2.51 1.01
C ASN A 56 15.94 -1.08 0.48
N SER A 57 16.72 -0.84 -0.57
CA SER A 57 16.98 0.53 -1.03
C SER A 57 15.72 1.25 -1.52
N ILE A 58 14.76 0.52 -2.11
CA ILE A 58 13.47 1.04 -2.58
C ILE A 58 12.64 1.53 -1.40
N ILE A 59 12.47 0.68 -0.38
CA ILE A 59 11.66 1.03 0.78
C ILE A 59 12.30 2.18 1.56
N GLN A 60 13.63 2.16 1.74
CA GLN A 60 14.35 3.26 2.41
C GLN A 60 14.17 4.58 1.66
N SER A 61 14.28 4.55 0.33
CA SER A 61 14.20 5.74 -0.50
C SER A 61 12.79 6.34 -0.56
N LEU A 62 11.76 5.50 -0.50
CA LEU A 62 10.37 5.91 -0.72
C LEU A 62 9.56 6.08 0.58
N PHE A 63 9.91 5.34 1.64
CA PHE A 63 9.06 5.20 2.83
C PHE A 63 9.82 5.36 4.16
N SER A 64 11.05 5.88 4.14
CA SER A 64 11.67 6.38 5.38
C SER A 64 10.92 7.60 5.93
N GLU A 65 11.06 7.83 7.24
CA GLU A 65 10.42 8.98 7.92
C GLU A 65 10.76 10.30 7.19
N GLU A 66 12.03 10.53 6.87
CA GLU A 66 12.48 11.72 6.12
C GLU A 66 11.84 11.82 4.73
N ALA A 67 11.74 10.69 4.02
CA ALA A 67 11.22 10.68 2.66
C ALA A 67 9.70 10.94 2.64
N VAL A 68 8.96 10.41 3.61
CA VAL A 68 7.52 10.68 3.80
C VAL A 68 7.28 12.14 4.19
N GLU A 69 8.07 12.67 5.14
CA GLU A 69 7.97 14.09 5.52
C GLU A 69 8.24 15.02 4.34
N LYS A 70 9.27 14.72 3.54
CA LYS A 70 9.58 15.46 2.33
C LYS A 70 8.44 15.40 1.31
N ALA A 71 7.90 14.22 1.03
CA ALA A 71 6.79 14.06 0.08
C ALA A 71 5.52 14.82 0.52
N LYS A 72 5.28 14.90 1.84
CA LYS A 72 4.20 15.69 2.42
C LYS A 72 4.44 17.19 2.28
N ALA A 73 5.66 17.66 2.57
CA ALA A 73 6.03 19.07 2.45
C ALA A 73 5.99 19.57 0.99
N GLU A 74 6.39 18.73 0.04
CA GLU A 74 6.42 19.04 -1.39
C GLU A 74 5.08 18.79 -2.09
N GLY A 75 4.10 18.18 -1.40
CA GLY A 75 2.80 17.83 -1.97
C GLY A 75 2.87 16.79 -3.09
N THR A 76 3.94 15.98 -3.12
CA THR A 76 4.22 14.95 -4.14
C THR A 76 3.65 13.59 -3.78
N ALA A 77 3.07 13.43 -2.58
CA ALA A 77 2.34 12.22 -2.17
C ALA A 77 0.99 12.00 -2.89
N LYS A 78 0.78 12.65 -4.05
CA LYS A 78 -0.47 12.54 -4.81
C LYS A 78 -0.47 11.24 -5.60
N VAL A 79 -1.32 10.32 -5.18
CA VAL A 79 -1.70 9.19 -6.01
C VAL A 79 -2.70 9.70 -7.04
N GLU A 80 -2.36 9.60 -8.32
CA GLU A 80 -3.31 9.92 -9.40
C GLU A 80 -4.32 8.78 -9.54
N LEU A 81 -5.51 8.99 -8.99
CA LEU A 81 -6.64 8.07 -9.09
C LEU A 81 -7.85 8.80 -9.64
N LYS A 82 -8.56 8.15 -10.55
CA LYS A 82 -9.83 8.68 -11.06
C LYS A 82 -10.94 8.31 -10.08
N ALA A 83 -12.05 9.05 -10.14
CA ALA A 83 -13.21 8.76 -9.29
C ALA A 83 -13.76 7.35 -9.55
N GLU A 84 -13.63 6.85 -10.77
CA GLU A 84 -14.04 5.49 -11.15
C GLU A 84 -13.15 4.40 -10.55
N ASP A 85 -11.90 4.73 -10.21
CA ASP A 85 -10.94 3.81 -9.59
C ASP A 85 -11.21 3.65 -8.08
N MET A 86 -11.97 4.57 -7.49
CA MET A 86 -12.32 4.66 -6.06
C MET A 86 -13.72 4.13 -5.76
N LYS A 87 -14.19 3.14 -6.52
CA LYS A 87 -15.45 2.45 -6.22
C LYS A 87 -15.16 1.09 -5.59
N PRO A 88 -16.00 0.59 -4.66
CA PRO A 88 -15.82 -0.74 -4.07
C PRO A 88 -15.59 -1.83 -5.12
N GLU A 89 -16.35 -1.80 -6.21
CA GLU A 89 -16.30 -2.79 -7.29
C GLU A 89 -15.02 -2.75 -8.14
N THR A 90 -14.29 -1.63 -8.18
CA THR A 90 -13.08 -1.46 -8.99
C THR A 90 -11.80 -1.41 -8.16
N ALA A 91 -11.90 -1.10 -6.87
CA ALA A 91 -10.78 -0.85 -5.98
C ALA A 91 -9.71 -1.96 -6.01
N VAL A 92 -10.10 -3.22 -5.87
CA VAL A 92 -9.15 -4.36 -5.87
C VAL A 92 -8.51 -4.56 -7.24
N ALA A 93 -9.27 -4.39 -8.33
CA ALA A 93 -8.72 -4.48 -9.69
C ALA A 93 -7.70 -3.37 -9.96
N THR A 94 -7.97 -2.15 -9.49
CA THR A 94 -7.04 -1.02 -9.55
C THR A 94 -5.76 -1.30 -8.77
N ALA A 95 -5.87 -1.83 -7.55
CA ALA A 95 -4.71 -2.24 -6.76
C ALA A 95 -3.88 -3.31 -7.45
N ASN A 96 -4.52 -4.37 -7.98
CA ASN A 96 -3.81 -5.43 -8.70
C ASN A 96 -3.05 -4.89 -9.91
N LYS A 97 -3.64 -3.95 -10.66
CA LYS A 97 -2.97 -3.29 -11.77
C LYS A 97 -1.77 -2.46 -11.28
N ALA A 98 -1.95 -1.66 -10.24
CA ALA A 98 -0.87 -0.83 -9.69
C ALA A 98 0.29 -1.69 -9.16
N ILE A 99 0.01 -2.81 -8.49
CA ILE A 99 1.00 -3.79 -8.05
C ILE A 99 1.76 -4.35 -9.26
N THR A 100 1.04 -4.81 -10.28
CA THR A 100 1.65 -5.40 -11.48
C THR A 100 2.56 -4.40 -12.19
N ASP A 101 2.10 -3.15 -12.38
CA ASP A 101 2.87 -2.09 -13.02
C ASP A 101 4.14 -1.76 -12.20
N ALA A 102 4.03 -1.66 -10.87
CA ALA A 102 5.17 -1.41 -10.00
C ALA A 102 6.18 -2.56 -10.03
N LEU A 103 5.73 -3.81 -9.98
CA LEU A 103 6.62 -4.97 -10.04
C LEU A 103 7.36 -5.05 -11.38
N ALA A 104 6.68 -4.79 -12.51
CA ALA A 104 7.32 -4.76 -13.82
C ALA A 104 8.43 -3.70 -13.91
N ILE A 105 8.26 -2.55 -13.26
CA ILE A 105 9.30 -1.52 -13.15
C ILE A 105 10.48 -2.01 -12.31
N LEU A 106 10.20 -2.63 -11.16
CA LEU A 106 11.24 -3.10 -10.25
C LEU A 106 12.02 -4.28 -10.83
N GLU A 107 11.39 -5.20 -11.56
CA GLU A 107 12.05 -6.36 -12.18
C GLU A 107 13.20 -5.99 -13.13
N ILE A 108 13.21 -4.76 -13.66
CA ILE A 108 14.26 -4.29 -14.58
C ILE A 108 15.51 -3.80 -13.81
N LYS A 109 15.34 -3.28 -12.59
CA LYS A 109 16.35 -2.45 -11.91
C LYS A 109 16.71 -2.92 -10.49
N ALA A 110 15.80 -3.62 -9.82
CA ALA A 110 15.93 -4.04 -8.43
C ALA A 110 16.42 -5.48 -8.32
N THR A 111 16.98 -5.81 -7.16
CA THR A 111 17.35 -7.19 -6.85
C THR A 111 16.12 -8.05 -6.52
N PRO A 112 16.18 -9.39 -6.74
CA PRO A 112 15.08 -10.28 -6.36
C PRO A 112 14.70 -10.18 -4.87
N GLU A 113 15.68 -9.99 -3.99
CA GLU A 113 15.48 -9.80 -2.55
C GLU A 113 14.71 -8.52 -2.25
N GLU A 114 15.08 -7.40 -2.90
CA GLU A 114 14.36 -6.14 -2.72
C GLU A 114 12.92 -6.22 -3.21
N ILE A 115 12.69 -6.89 -4.35
CA ILE A 115 11.36 -7.13 -4.91
C ILE A 115 10.51 -7.97 -3.95
N LYS A 116 11.10 -9.02 -3.36
CA LYS A 116 10.41 -9.89 -2.40
C LYS A 116 9.96 -9.09 -1.18
N GLU A 117 10.86 -8.34 -0.54
CA GLU A 117 10.55 -7.52 0.63
C GLU A 117 9.55 -6.40 0.29
N TYR A 118 9.65 -5.82 -0.90
CA TYR A 118 8.68 -4.83 -1.38
C TYR A 118 7.27 -5.42 -1.53
N LYS A 119 7.14 -6.66 -2.03
CA LYS A 119 5.86 -7.39 -2.08
C LYS A 119 5.29 -7.61 -0.68
N GLU A 120 6.13 -8.07 0.24
CA GLU A 120 5.74 -8.27 1.65
C GLU A 120 5.27 -6.96 2.29
N PHE A 121 5.92 -5.84 1.96
CA PHE A 121 5.56 -4.52 2.46
C PHE A 121 4.20 -4.04 1.92
N ILE A 122 3.93 -4.20 0.61
CA ILE A 122 2.60 -3.91 0.05
C ILE A 122 1.52 -4.70 0.81
N TYR A 123 1.75 -6.00 0.99
CA TYR A 123 0.79 -6.85 1.68
C TYR A 123 0.60 -6.44 3.13
N SER A 124 1.68 -6.12 3.86
CA SER A 124 1.56 -5.72 5.26
C SER A 124 0.80 -4.41 5.44
N CYS A 125 0.93 -3.46 4.52
CA CYS A 125 0.11 -2.24 4.53
C CYS A 125 -1.37 -2.55 4.32
N ALA A 126 -1.71 -3.42 3.36
CA ALA A 126 -3.09 -3.83 3.11
C ALA A 126 -3.69 -4.61 4.29
N ASP A 127 -2.93 -5.56 4.85
CA ASP A 127 -3.32 -6.34 6.03
C ASP A 127 -3.48 -5.46 7.28
N ALA A 128 -2.60 -4.48 7.47
CA ALA A 128 -2.71 -3.53 8.58
C ALA A 128 -3.98 -2.68 8.49
N VAL A 129 -4.41 -2.30 7.27
CA VAL A 129 -5.68 -1.59 7.06
C VAL A 129 -6.87 -2.48 7.40
N ALA A 130 -6.94 -3.69 6.88
CA ALA A 130 -8.01 -4.62 7.20
C ALA A 130 -8.13 -4.85 8.71
N ASN A 131 -7.00 -5.09 9.40
CA ASN A 131 -7.00 -5.37 10.83
C ASN A 131 -7.13 -4.11 11.73
N ALA A 132 -7.17 -2.91 11.15
CA ALA A 132 -7.09 -1.64 11.87
C ALA A 132 -8.30 -1.42 12.79
N ALA A 133 -9.47 -1.89 12.38
CA ALA A 133 -10.63 -1.85 13.22
C ALA A 133 -11.42 -3.15 13.07
N GLY A 134 -11.96 -3.62 14.18
CA GLY A 134 -12.88 -4.75 14.15
C GLY A 134 -14.28 -4.29 13.76
N SER A 135 -15.07 -5.24 13.27
CA SER A 135 -16.48 -5.08 12.85
C SER A 135 -17.49 -4.68 13.94
N GLY A 136 -17.04 -4.25 15.12
CA GLY A 136 -17.89 -3.87 16.26
C GLY A 136 -17.59 -2.48 16.80
N LEU A 137 -18.58 -1.83 17.42
CA LEU A 137 -18.38 -0.59 18.17
C LEU A 137 -17.29 -0.83 19.23
N PHE A 138 -16.22 -0.02 19.21
CA PHE A 138 -15.02 -0.18 20.04
C PHE A 138 -14.16 -1.44 19.78
N GLY A 139 -14.20 -2.03 18.58
CA GLY A 139 -13.26 -3.10 18.17
C GLY A 139 -13.57 -4.49 18.75
N THR A 140 -14.85 -4.74 19.06
CA THR A 140 -15.33 -5.98 19.69
C THR A 140 -15.73 -7.09 18.70
N GLY A 141 -15.73 -6.82 17.39
CA GLY A 141 -16.10 -7.77 16.33
C GLY A 141 -14.91 -8.50 15.68
N GLU A 142 -15.19 -9.32 14.65
CA GLU A 142 -14.16 -9.88 13.76
C GLU A 142 -13.32 -8.76 13.17
N LYS A 143 -11.99 -8.91 13.22
CA LYS A 143 -11.04 -7.88 12.82
C LYS A 143 -11.01 -7.61 11.31
N VAL A 144 -11.47 -8.55 10.51
CA VAL A 144 -11.43 -8.48 9.04
C VAL A 144 -12.74 -9.04 8.53
N SER A 145 -13.45 -8.28 7.69
CA SER A 145 -14.72 -8.72 7.12
C SER A 145 -14.51 -9.74 5.97
N PRO A 146 -15.55 -10.48 5.56
CA PRO A 146 -15.44 -11.40 4.43
C PRO A 146 -15.00 -10.74 3.11
N THR A 147 -15.40 -9.49 2.86
CA THR A 147 -15.02 -8.75 1.66
C THR A 147 -13.57 -8.27 1.72
N GLU A 148 -13.11 -7.80 2.87
CA GLU A 148 -11.69 -7.47 3.11
C GLU A 148 -10.80 -8.70 3.01
N ALA A 149 -11.21 -9.83 3.59
CA ALA A 149 -10.47 -11.09 3.49
C ALA A 149 -10.36 -11.56 2.03
N ALA A 150 -11.43 -11.42 1.24
CA ALA A 150 -11.41 -11.72 -0.18
C ALA A 150 -10.49 -10.77 -0.97
N ALA A 151 -10.49 -9.47 -0.64
CA ALA A 151 -9.57 -8.49 -1.23
C ALA A 151 -8.11 -8.84 -0.91
N LEU A 152 -7.78 -9.10 0.36
CA LEU A 152 -6.44 -9.51 0.79
C LEU A 152 -5.98 -10.78 0.07
N ALA A 153 -6.86 -11.77 -0.11
CA ALA A 153 -6.53 -12.99 -0.84
C ALA A 153 -6.17 -12.71 -2.32
N GLN A 154 -6.89 -11.80 -2.98
CA GLN A 154 -6.57 -11.38 -4.35
C GLN A 154 -5.24 -10.63 -4.43
N LEU A 155 -5.01 -9.65 -3.54
CA LEU A 155 -3.74 -8.92 -3.49
C LEU A 155 -2.56 -9.86 -3.26
N LYS A 156 -2.72 -10.82 -2.33
CA LYS A 156 -1.70 -11.82 -2.03
C LYS A 156 -1.38 -12.68 -3.26
N ALA A 157 -2.39 -13.11 -4.00
CA ALA A 157 -2.22 -13.86 -5.24
C ALA A 157 -1.48 -13.04 -6.31
N THR A 158 -1.83 -11.75 -6.50
CA THR A 158 -1.12 -10.87 -7.45
C THR A 158 0.33 -10.61 -7.05
N LEU A 159 0.63 -10.52 -5.75
CA LEU A 159 1.99 -10.38 -5.25
C LEU A 159 2.80 -11.68 -5.38
N GLY A 160 2.13 -12.83 -5.47
CA GLY A 160 2.75 -14.15 -5.47
C GLY A 160 3.29 -14.56 -4.10
N LEU A 161 2.54 -14.25 -3.03
CA LEU A 161 2.86 -14.54 -1.62
C LEU A 161 1.99 -15.66 -1.03
#